data_AF-A0A3B8Y8W3-F1
#
_entry.id   AF-A0A3B8Y8W3-F1
#
_cell.length_a   1.000
_cell.length_b   1.000
_cell.length_c   1.000
_cell.angle_alpha   90.00
_cell.angle_beta   90.00
_cell.angle_gamma   90.00
#
_symmetry.space_group_name_H-M   'P 1'
#
loop_
_entity.id
_entity.type
_entity.pdbx_description
1 polymer ?
#
loop_
_entity_poly.entity_id
_entity_poly.type
_entity_poly.pdbx_seq_one_letter_code
_entity_poly.pdbx_strand_id
1 'polypeptide(L)'
;MLYETDIIKWVEQQVSLLKEQRYTEVDWVNILEEIEDLSKRERDRFLSSIRLIIQHLLKWEYQPEKLSKSWEITIKRERNHLKRYLRDTPSLKRYWEDLSKVYQDARADAANETGISDWKFPDRCPYSPQQIQSDWFPVE
;
A
#
# COMPACT_ATOMS: atom_id res chain seq x y z
N MET A 1 26.63 -12.82 -1.16
CA MET A 1 27.28 -11.54 -0.78
C MET A 1 26.55 -10.92 0.41
N LEU A 2 27.11 -9.95 1.16
CA LEU A 2 26.39 -9.32 2.30
C LEU A 2 25.03 -8.77 1.88
N TYR A 3 24.92 -8.22 0.67
CA TYR A 3 23.65 -7.79 0.07
C TYR A 3 22.55 -8.86 0.12
N GLU A 4 22.87 -10.11 -0.20
CA GLU A 4 21.91 -11.23 -0.28
C GLU A 4 21.63 -11.88 1.09
N THR A 5 22.55 -11.74 2.04
CA THR A 5 22.51 -12.48 3.32
C THR A 5 22.16 -11.61 4.53
N ASP A 6 22.49 -10.32 4.48
CA ASP A 6 22.28 -9.35 5.57
C ASP A 6 22.25 -7.91 5.00
N ILE A 7 21.07 -7.52 4.51
CA ILE A 7 20.85 -6.22 3.87
C ILE A 7 21.15 -5.04 4.79
N ILE A 8 20.86 -5.15 6.09
CA ILE A 8 21.07 -4.07 7.06
C ILE A 8 22.56 -3.81 7.19
N LYS A 9 23.34 -4.87 7.42
CA LYS A 9 24.79 -4.76 7.54
C LYS A 9 25.44 -4.28 6.24
N TRP A 10 24.92 -4.71 5.09
CA TRP A 10 25.36 -4.19 3.79
C TRP A 10 25.09 -2.68 3.67
N VAL A 11 23.90 -2.19 4.01
CA VAL A 11 23.57 -0.75 3.97
C VAL A 11 24.49 0.04 4.90
N GLU A 12 24.70 -0.42 6.14
CA GLU A 12 25.61 0.23 7.10
C GLU A 12 27.04 0.34 6.54
N GLN A 13 27.53 -0.73 5.92
CA GLN A 13 28.84 -0.74 5.26
C GLN A 13 28.90 0.26 4.10
N GLN A 14 27.92 0.26 3.19
CA GLN A 14 27.89 1.20 2.06
C GLN A 14 27.85 2.65 2.54
N VAL A 15 27.07 2.94 3.58
CA VAL A 15 27.01 4.28 4.19
C VAL A 15 28.36 4.68 4.79
N SER A 16 29.08 3.76 5.45
CA SER A 16 30.43 4.04 5.97
C SER A 16 31.40 4.38 4.84
N LEU A 17 31.43 3.57 3.77
CA LEU A 17 32.29 3.79 2.61
C LEU A 17 32.03 5.14 1.94
N LEU A 18 30.76 5.53 1.80
CA LEU A 18 30.37 6.84 1.25
C LEU A 18 30.81 7.99 2.16
N LYS A 19 30.65 7.87 3.48
CA LYS A 19 31.09 8.90 4.45
C LYS A 19 32.61 9.06 4.49
N GLU A 20 33.34 7.95 4.35
CA GLU A 20 34.80 7.90 4.27
C GLU A 20 35.35 8.30 2.89
N GLN A 21 34.48 8.59 1.91
CA GLN A 21 34.83 8.94 0.53
C GLN A 21 35.60 7.83 -0.22
N ARG A 22 35.40 6.57 0.19
CA ARG A 22 36.02 5.37 -0.41
C ARG A 22 35.22 4.87 -1.61
N TYR A 23 34.99 5.75 -2.58
CA TYR A 23 34.05 5.51 -3.70
C TYR A 23 34.39 4.32 -4.59
N THR A 24 35.66 3.90 -4.63
CA THR A 24 36.12 2.74 -5.41
C THR A 24 35.66 1.41 -4.81
N GLU A 25 35.28 1.39 -3.54
CA GLU A 25 34.85 0.19 -2.81
C GLU A 25 33.33 0.10 -2.66
N VAL A 26 32.62 1.16 -3.09
CA VAL A 26 31.17 1.24 -3.04
C VAL A 26 30.55 0.30 -4.08
N ASP A 27 29.54 -0.43 -3.64
CA ASP A 27 28.77 -1.36 -4.46
C ASP A 27 27.69 -0.60 -5.26
N TRP A 28 28.13 0.12 -6.29
CA TRP A 28 27.27 1.02 -7.07
C TRP A 28 26.12 0.32 -7.78
N VAL A 29 26.30 -0.93 -8.19
CA VAL A 29 25.26 -1.71 -8.89
C VAL A 29 24.08 -1.93 -7.96
N ASN A 30 24.33 -2.49 -6.78
CA ASN A 30 23.27 -2.80 -5.81
C ASN A 30 22.69 -1.52 -5.18
N ILE A 31 23.47 -0.44 -5.02
CA ILE A 31 22.94 0.86 -4.55
C ILE A 31 21.95 1.45 -5.56
N LEU A 32 22.28 1.42 -6.85
CA LEU A 32 21.39 1.96 -7.89
C LEU A 32 20.07 1.18 -7.91
N GLU A 33 20.15 -0.15 -7.87
CA GLU A 33 18.98 -1.03 -7.80
C GLU A 33 18.11 -0.70 -6.57
N GLU A 34 18.71 -0.55 -5.39
CA GLU A 34 17.96 -0.21 -4.17
C GLU A 34 17.29 1.16 -4.22
N ILE A 35 17.91 2.15 -4.87
CA ILE A 35 17.31 3.48 -5.05
C ILE A 35 16.14 3.41 -6.03
N GLU A 36 16.29 2.69 -7.15
CA GLU A 36 15.22 2.49 -8.12
C GLU A 36 14.02 1.76 -7.49
N ASP A 37 14.31 0.73 -6.71
CA ASP A 37 13.28 -0.09 -6.06
C ASP A 37 12.64 0.60 -4.85
N LEU A 38 13.34 1.49 -4.15
CA LEU A 38 12.74 2.28 -3.07
C LEU A 38 11.47 3.00 -3.54
N SER A 39 11.52 3.63 -4.72
CA SER A 39 10.38 4.35 -5.28
C SER A 39 9.18 3.42 -5.57
N LYS A 40 9.46 2.20 -6.05
CA LYS A 40 8.45 1.17 -6.34
C LYS A 40 7.84 0.65 -5.05
N ARG A 41 8.67 0.32 -4.04
CA ARG A 41 8.24 -0.18 -2.72
C ARG A 41 7.34 0.83 -2.00
N GLU A 42 7.71 2.11 -1.98
CA GLU A 42 6.89 3.17 -1.36
C GLU A 42 5.56 3.39 -2.07
N ARG A 43 5.52 3.25 -3.41
CA ARG A 43 4.27 3.23 -4.17
C ARG A 43 3.44 2.00 -3.81
N ASP A 44 4.03 0.82 -3.87
CA ASP A 44 3.29 -0.44 -3.80
C ASP A 44 2.70 -0.66 -2.40
N ARG A 45 3.41 -0.28 -1.33
CA ARG A 45 2.85 -0.29 0.04
C ARG A 45 1.64 0.64 0.17
N PHE A 46 1.68 1.81 -0.48
CA PHE A 46 0.62 2.81 -0.41
C PHE A 46 -0.62 2.32 -1.16
N LEU A 47 -0.45 1.83 -2.38
CA LEU A 47 -1.54 1.27 -3.18
C LEU A 47 -2.12 0.01 -2.52
N SER A 48 -1.30 -0.82 -1.88
CA SER A 48 -1.75 -2.01 -1.16
C SER A 48 -2.65 -1.67 0.03
N SER A 49 -2.30 -0.63 0.81
CA SER A 49 -3.18 -0.15 1.89
C SER A 49 -4.52 0.36 1.33
N ILE A 50 -4.52 1.09 0.21
CA ILE A 50 -5.76 1.55 -0.45
C ILE A 50 -6.60 0.36 -0.92
N ARG A 51 -5.99 -0.62 -1.60
CA ARG A 51 -6.64 -1.85 -2.06
C ARG A 51 -7.36 -2.55 -0.90
N LEU A 52 -6.66 -2.75 0.21
CA LEU A 52 -7.20 -3.45 1.38
C LEU A 52 -8.35 -2.67 2.04
N ILE A 53 -8.25 -1.34 2.12
CA ILE A 53 -9.37 -0.50 2.59
C ILE A 53 -10.58 -0.68 1.69
N ILE A 54 -10.43 -0.52 0.38
CA ILE A 54 -11.53 -0.63 -0.58
C ILE A 54 -12.17 -2.02 -0.52
N GLN A 55 -11.36 -3.08 -0.51
CA GLN A 55 -11.82 -4.46 -0.40
C GLN A 55 -12.71 -4.64 0.83
N HIS A 56 -12.25 -4.16 1.99
CA HIS A 56 -13.04 -4.27 3.22
C HIS A 56 -14.26 -3.35 3.24
N LEU A 57 -14.23 -2.18 2.60
CA LEU A 57 -15.43 -1.33 2.44
C LEU A 57 -16.48 -2.00 1.53
N LEU A 58 -16.06 -2.65 0.45
CA LEU A 58 -16.96 -3.44 -0.40
C LEU A 58 -17.58 -4.59 0.40
N LYS A 59 -16.77 -5.32 1.18
CA LYS A 59 -17.29 -6.37 2.08
C LYS A 59 -18.26 -5.79 3.10
N TRP A 60 -17.97 -4.60 3.62
CA TRP A 60 -18.82 -3.92 4.59
C TRP A 60 -20.21 -3.60 4.03
N GLU A 61 -20.26 -3.08 2.81
CA GLU A 61 -21.49 -2.64 2.16
C GLU A 61 -22.31 -3.80 1.59
N TYR A 62 -21.65 -4.82 1.03
CA TYR A 62 -22.31 -5.92 0.30
C TYR A 62 -22.44 -7.21 1.10
N GLN A 63 -21.87 -7.27 2.32
CA GLN A 63 -22.01 -8.40 3.24
C GLN A 63 -22.33 -7.95 4.68
N PRO A 64 -23.41 -7.18 4.90
CA PRO A 64 -23.73 -6.59 6.20
C PRO A 64 -23.95 -7.62 7.31
N GLU A 65 -24.32 -8.85 6.96
CA GLU A 65 -24.52 -9.96 7.90
C GLU A 65 -23.21 -10.52 8.48
N LYS A 66 -22.05 -10.20 7.88
CA LYS A 66 -20.73 -10.63 8.33
C LYS A 66 -19.85 -9.49 8.84
N LEU A 67 -20.44 -8.33 9.11
CA LEU A 67 -19.72 -7.22 9.73
C LEU A 67 -19.04 -7.68 11.01
N SER A 68 -17.74 -7.39 11.09
CA SER A 68 -16.92 -7.81 12.23
C SER A 68 -15.99 -6.69 12.65
N LYS A 69 -15.69 -6.65 13.95
CA LYS A 69 -14.68 -5.76 14.51
C LYS A 69 -13.32 -5.94 13.84
N SER A 70 -13.01 -7.14 13.35
CA SER A 70 -11.75 -7.39 12.64
C SER A 70 -11.66 -6.60 11.34
N TRP A 71 -12.75 -6.47 10.57
CA TRP A 71 -12.75 -5.69 9.33
C TRP A 71 -12.59 -4.19 9.63
N GLU A 72 -13.29 -3.71 10.65
CA GLU A 72 -13.18 -2.33 11.12
C GLU A 72 -11.74 -2.00 11.55
N ILE A 73 -11.11 -2.89 12.33
CA ILE A 73 -9.73 -2.75 12.80
C ILE A 73 -8.77 -2.70 11.61
N THR A 74 -8.95 -3.58 10.61
CA THR A 74 -8.12 -3.56 9.39
C THR A 74 -8.24 -2.23 8.66
N ILE A 75 -9.46 -1.74 8.42
CA ILE A 75 -9.69 -0.46 7.75
C ILE A 75 -9.01 0.69 8.51
N LYS A 76 -9.23 0.76 9.83
CA LYS A 76 -8.63 1.81 10.68
C LYS A 76 -7.10 1.74 10.68
N ARG A 77 -6.52 0.53 10.74
CA ARG A 77 -5.06 0.33 10.67
C ARG A 77 -4.50 0.84 9.36
N GLU A 78 -5.09 0.45 8.23
CA GLU A 78 -4.61 0.88 6.92
C GLU A 78 -4.81 2.39 6.70
N ARG A 79 -5.89 3.00 7.19
CA ARG A 79 -6.04 4.47 7.18
C ARG A 79 -4.92 5.18 7.93
N ASN A 80 -4.51 4.65 9.08
CA ASN A 80 -3.34 5.16 9.81
C ASN A 80 -2.04 4.95 9.04
N HIS A 81 -1.89 3.82 8.33
CA HIS A 81 -0.77 3.61 7.41
C HIS A 81 -0.73 4.67 6.30
N LEU A 82 -1.86 4.95 5.64
CA LEU A 82 -1.93 6.00 4.61
C LEU A 82 -1.49 7.36 5.15
N LYS A 83 -1.97 7.74 6.34
CA LYS A 83 -1.55 9.00 7.01
C LYS A 83 -0.03 9.04 7.22
N ARG A 84 0.56 7.94 7.68
CA ARG A 84 2.02 7.81 7.88
C ARG A 84 2.77 7.90 6.54
N TYR A 85 2.34 7.15 5.54
CA TYR A 85 3.02 7.12 4.24
C TYR A 85 2.97 8.48 3.55
N LEU A 86 1.86 9.21 3.63
CA LEU A 86 1.74 10.55 3.06
C LEU A 86 2.55 11.61 3.83
N ARG A 87 2.76 11.41 5.14
CA ARG A 87 3.65 12.27 5.94
C ARG A 87 5.11 12.03 5.56
N ASP A 88 5.51 10.77 5.45
CA ASP A 88 6.89 10.38 5.21
C ASP A 88 7.28 10.52 3.72
N THR A 89 6.32 10.38 2.79
CA THR A 89 6.50 10.54 1.34
C THR A 89 5.32 11.30 0.70
N PRO A 90 5.32 12.65 0.76
CA PRO A 90 4.22 13.47 0.25
C PRO A 90 3.93 13.31 -1.25
N SER A 91 4.92 12.88 -2.04
CA SER A 91 4.78 12.66 -3.49
C SER A 91 3.86 11.49 -3.85
N LEU A 92 3.50 10.63 -2.88
CA LEU A 92 2.51 9.56 -3.06
C LEU A 92 1.10 10.09 -3.31
N LYS A 93 0.81 11.36 -2.97
CA LYS A 93 -0.51 11.99 -3.18
C LYS A 93 -0.99 11.91 -4.63
N ARG A 94 -0.07 11.91 -5.61
CA ARG A 94 -0.40 11.81 -7.04
C ARG A 94 -1.20 10.56 -7.40
N TYR A 95 -1.06 9.48 -6.63
CA TYR A 95 -1.77 8.23 -6.92
C TYR A 95 -3.26 8.28 -6.56
N TRP A 96 -3.73 9.33 -5.89
CA TRP A 96 -5.17 9.55 -5.71
C TRP A 96 -5.89 9.95 -6.99
N GLU A 97 -5.17 10.39 -8.03
CA GLU A 97 -5.74 10.84 -9.30
C GLU A 97 -6.42 9.69 -10.08
N ASP A 98 -5.88 8.48 -9.99
CA ASP A 98 -6.45 7.30 -10.62
C ASP A 98 -6.25 6.05 -9.76
N LEU A 99 -7.35 5.55 -9.21
CA LEU A 99 -7.41 4.31 -8.44
C LEU A 99 -8.01 3.15 -9.24
N SER A 100 -8.23 3.29 -10.55
CA SER A 100 -9.01 2.31 -11.33
C SER A 100 -8.41 0.90 -11.25
N LYS A 101 -7.08 0.77 -11.38
CA LYS A 101 -6.40 -0.54 -11.25
C LYS A 101 -6.51 -1.10 -9.84
N VAL A 102 -6.24 -0.26 -8.84
CA VAL A 102 -6.32 -0.62 -7.41
C VAL A 102 -7.73 -1.09 -7.06
N TYR A 103 -8.75 -0.45 -7.63
CA TYR A 103 -10.14 -0.81 -7.45
C TYR A 103 -10.47 -2.17 -8.06
N GLN A 104 -10.04 -2.44 -9.30
CA GLN A 104 -10.30 -3.74 -9.94
C GLN A 104 -9.69 -4.89 -9.13
N ASP A 105 -8.48 -4.70 -8.63
CA ASP A 105 -7.83 -5.67 -7.75
C ASP A 105 -8.60 -5.86 -6.44
N ALA A 106 -9.02 -4.77 -5.78
CA ALA A 106 -9.80 -4.83 -4.54
C ALA A 106 -11.19 -5.46 -4.73
N ARG A 107 -11.81 -5.22 -5.89
CA ARG A 107 -13.10 -5.81 -6.29
C ARG A 107 -12.97 -7.33 -6.42
N ALA A 108 -11.97 -7.79 -7.17
CA ALA A 108 -11.69 -9.21 -7.33
C ALA A 108 -11.39 -9.89 -5.98
N ASP A 109 -10.61 -9.24 -5.10
CA ASP A 109 -10.36 -9.76 -3.75
C ASP A 109 -11.65 -9.85 -2.92
N ALA A 110 -12.51 -8.84 -2.98
CA ALA A 110 -13.78 -8.84 -2.28
C ALA A 110 -14.69 -9.96 -2.80
N ALA A 111 -14.78 -10.18 -4.11
CA ALA A 111 -15.52 -11.31 -4.67
C ALA A 111 -14.98 -12.66 -4.22
N ASN A 112 -13.66 -12.84 -4.28
CA ASN A 112 -13.00 -14.08 -3.87
C ASN A 112 -13.25 -14.41 -2.40
N GLU A 113 -13.16 -13.42 -1.50
CA GLU A 113 -13.34 -13.66 -0.06
C GLU A 113 -14.82 -13.80 0.36
N THR A 114 -15.73 -13.09 -0.31
CA THR A 114 -17.16 -13.11 0.05
C THR A 114 -17.92 -14.26 -0.62
N GLY A 115 -17.42 -14.77 -1.75
CA GLY A 115 -18.14 -15.65 -2.66
C GLY A 115 -19.21 -14.92 -3.48
N ILE A 116 -19.34 -13.59 -3.34
CA ILE A 116 -20.25 -12.78 -4.14
C ILE A 116 -19.63 -12.61 -5.52
N SER A 117 -20.42 -12.82 -6.58
CA SER A 117 -19.92 -12.64 -7.95
C SER A 117 -19.49 -11.19 -8.22
N ASP A 118 -18.39 -11.01 -8.93
CA ASP A 118 -17.77 -9.70 -9.18
C ASP A 118 -18.73 -8.65 -9.77
N TRP A 119 -19.66 -9.09 -10.63
CA TRP A 119 -20.66 -8.23 -11.29
C TRP A 119 -21.68 -7.61 -10.32
N LYS A 120 -21.76 -8.08 -9.07
CA LYS A 120 -22.58 -7.45 -8.02
C LYS A 120 -21.92 -6.19 -7.46
N PHE A 121 -20.60 -6.08 -7.55
CA PHE A 121 -19.90 -4.85 -7.22
C PHE A 121 -19.92 -3.90 -8.42
N PRO A 122 -19.90 -2.57 -8.18
CA PRO A 122 -19.84 -1.57 -9.25
C PRO A 122 -18.63 -1.76 -10.19
N ASP A 123 -18.72 -1.28 -11.42
CA ASP A 123 -17.58 -1.34 -12.34
C ASP A 123 -16.53 -0.25 -12.09
N ARG A 124 -16.92 0.81 -11.36
CA ARG A 124 -16.04 1.91 -10.94
C ARG A 124 -16.06 2.03 -9.43
N CYS A 125 -14.94 2.47 -8.87
CA CYS A 125 -14.82 2.66 -7.42
C CYS A 125 -15.95 3.57 -6.90
N PRO A 126 -16.82 3.08 -6.00
CA PRO A 126 -17.89 3.89 -5.44
C PRO A 126 -17.38 4.85 -4.35
N TYR A 127 -16.16 4.66 -3.86
CA TYR A 127 -15.57 5.44 -2.78
C TYR A 127 -14.65 6.53 -3.31
N SER A 128 -14.88 7.76 -2.86
CA SER A 128 -13.98 8.88 -3.06
C SER A 128 -12.67 8.71 -2.28
N PRO A 129 -11.56 9.38 -2.70
CA PRO A 129 -10.34 9.45 -1.91
C PRO A 129 -10.57 9.91 -0.46
N GLN A 130 -11.55 10.81 -0.24
CA GLN A 130 -11.90 11.30 1.09
C GLN A 130 -12.52 10.21 1.96
N GLN A 131 -13.45 9.42 1.42
CA GLN A 131 -14.08 8.28 2.13
C GLN A 131 -13.08 7.17 2.46
N ILE A 132 -12.12 6.92 1.57
CA ILE A 132 -11.06 5.93 1.82
C ILE A 132 -10.19 6.38 3.02
N GLN A 133 -9.95 7.68 3.18
CA GLN A 133 -9.05 8.24 4.20
C GLN A 133 -9.71 8.63 5.53
N SER A 134 -11.01 8.93 5.53
CA SER A 134 -11.74 9.43 6.71
C SER A 134 -12.20 8.30 7.63
N ASP A 135 -12.87 8.63 8.74
CA ASP A 135 -13.48 7.63 9.62
C ASP A 135 -14.84 7.12 9.12
N TRP A 136 -15.23 7.47 7.89
CA TRP A 136 -16.49 7.07 7.27
C TRP A 136 -16.56 5.55 6.99
N PHE A 137 -17.75 4.98 7.08
CA PHE A 137 -18.06 3.62 6.64
C PHE A 137 -19.33 3.61 5.80
N PRO A 138 -19.48 2.69 4.83
CA PRO A 138 -20.73 2.47 4.14
C PRO A 138 -21.80 2.04 5.14
N VAL A 139 -23.03 2.53 4.95
CA VAL A 139 -24.19 2.26 5.81
C VAL A 139 -24.10 2.94 7.19
N GLU A 140 -24.30 4.26 7.16
CA GLU A 140 -24.92 5.04 8.25
C GLU A 140 -26.26 5.58 7.77
#